data_AF-A0A6I3SXL1-F1
#
_entry.id   AF-A0A6I3SXL1-F1
#
_cell.length_a   1.000
_cell.length_b   1.000
_cell.length_c   1.000
_cell.angle_alpha   90.00
_cell.angle_beta   90.00
_cell.angle_gamma   90.00
#
_symmetry.space_group_name_H-M   'P 1'
#
loop_
_entity.id
_entity.type
_entity.pdbx_description
1 polymer ?
#
loop_
_entity_poly.entity_id
_entity_poly.type
_entity_poly.pdbx_seq_one_letter_code
_entity_poly.pdbx_strand_id
1 'polypeptide(L)'
;MGVTKAAVSNCMARVQHKLGLRSLVELVAFFGHGGLRRELAEVAVARERLLVGSYPLLDPCVAGCLSRAEQAVVAHLMAGASCAAIAGLRGTSRRTVANQLQSAYRKLGVRSRAELAVRLQPPC
;
A
#
# COMPACT_ATOMS: atom_id res chain seq x y z
N MET A 1 15.85 13.23 20.23
CA MET A 1 16.17 12.26 19.15
C MET A 1 16.45 13.04 17.87
N GLY A 2 17.71 13.33 17.58
CA GLY A 2 18.17 14.29 16.57
C GLY A 2 18.21 13.78 15.12
N VAL A 3 17.14 13.15 14.66
CA VAL A 3 17.03 12.73 13.24
C VAL A 3 16.22 13.77 12.48
N THR A 4 16.81 14.39 11.47
CA THR A 4 16.12 15.37 10.63
C THR A 4 15.13 14.66 9.69
N LYS A 5 14.03 15.32 9.31
CA LYS A 5 13.07 14.77 8.32
C LYS A 5 13.75 14.35 7.01
N ALA A 6 14.76 15.11 6.58
CA ALA A 6 15.57 14.81 5.42
C ALA A 6 16.39 13.52 5.58
N ALA A 7 17.02 13.32 6.74
CA ALA A 7 17.76 12.08 7.03
C ALA A 7 16.84 10.86 7.04
N VAL A 8 15.64 10.96 7.64
CA VAL A 8 14.64 9.89 7.58
C VAL A 8 14.24 9.60 6.14
N SER A 9 13.90 10.62 5.35
CA SER A 9 13.45 10.43 3.96
C SER A 9 14.54 9.79 3.10
N ASN A 10 15.80 10.22 3.24
CA ASN A 10 16.92 9.66 2.49
C ASN A 10 17.20 8.20 2.89
N CYS A 11 17.11 7.89 4.19
CA CYS A 11 17.26 6.53 4.67
C CYS A 11 16.16 5.62 4.11
N MET A 12 14.91 6.07 4.15
CA MET A 12 13.78 5.33 3.59
C MET A 12 13.91 5.09 2.08
N ALA A 13 14.34 6.09 1.31
CA ALA A 13 14.57 5.95 -0.13
C ALA A 13 15.65 4.90 -0.46
N ARG A 14 16.73 4.86 0.33
CA ARG A 14 17.79 3.83 0.17
C ARG A 14 17.28 2.43 0.49
N VAL A 15 16.45 2.29 1.52
CA VAL A 15 15.86 0.99 1.89
C VAL A 15 14.89 0.52 0.79
N GLN A 16 14.03 1.41 0.27
CA GLN A 16 13.16 1.13 -0.87
C GLN A 16 13.95 0.57 -2.06
N HIS A 17 15.01 1.28 -2.47
CA HIS A 17 15.86 0.84 -3.58
C HIS A 17 16.54 -0.51 -3.33
N LYS A 18 17.09 -0.74 -2.14
CA LYS A 18 17.76 -2.01 -1.81
C LYS A 18 16.82 -3.21 -1.79
N LEU A 19 15.55 -2.98 -1.44
CA LEU A 19 14.54 -4.03 -1.34
C LEU A 19 13.69 -4.16 -2.61
N GLY A 20 13.96 -3.35 -3.64
CA GLY A 20 13.14 -3.32 -4.87
C GLY A 20 11.72 -2.78 -4.64
N LEU A 21 11.46 -2.14 -3.50
CA LEU A 21 10.17 -1.56 -3.16
C LEU A 21 10.08 -0.15 -3.74
N ARG A 22 8.93 0.19 -4.31
CA ARG A 22 8.73 1.45 -5.04
C ARG A 22 8.16 2.55 -4.17
N SER A 23 7.74 2.24 -2.94
CA SER A 23 7.10 3.21 -2.07
C SER A 23 7.27 2.92 -0.58
N LEU A 24 7.01 3.96 0.23
CA LEU A 24 7.01 3.83 1.69
C LEU A 24 5.82 2.99 2.19
N VAL A 25 4.73 2.98 1.41
CA VAL A 25 3.56 2.14 1.69
C VAL A 25 3.91 0.67 1.55
N GLU A 26 4.65 0.29 0.50
CA GLU A 26 5.14 -1.08 0.36
C GLU A 26 6.06 -1.48 1.52
N LEU A 27 6.91 -0.56 2.00
CA LEU A 27 7.73 -0.81 3.19
C LEU A 27 6.90 -1.08 4.45
N VAL A 28 5.88 -0.25 4.71
CA VAL A 28 4.97 -0.43 5.85
C VAL A 28 4.14 -1.70 5.69
N ALA A 29 3.67 -1.98 4.47
CA ALA A 29 2.91 -3.20 4.16
C ALA A 29 3.77 -4.46 4.34
N PHE A 30 5.06 -4.40 4.01
CA PHE A 30 5.97 -5.53 4.09
C PHE A 30 6.46 -5.81 5.51
N PHE A 31 6.84 -4.77 6.28
CA PHE A 31 7.42 -4.91 7.62
C PHE A 31 6.45 -4.64 8.78
N GLY A 32 5.18 -4.34 8.50
CA GLY A 32 4.15 -4.17 9.52
C GLY A 32 4.01 -5.39 10.44
N HIS A 33 3.44 -5.20 11.63
CA HIS A 33 3.29 -6.30 12.61
C HIS A 33 2.37 -7.43 12.12
N GLY A 34 1.45 -7.11 11.20
CA GLY A 34 0.67 -8.05 10.36
C GLY A 34 1.02 -7.90 8.86
N GLY A 35 2.26 -7.53 8.55
CA GLY A 35 2.72 -7.28 7.18
C GLY A 35 3.15 -8.53 6.44
N LEU A 36 3.32 -8.38 5.11
CA LEU A 36 3.60 -9.47 4.17
C LEU A 36 4.68 -10.41 4.65
N ARG A 37 5.78 -9.90 5.23
CA ARG A 37 6.91 -10.70 5.71
C ARG A 37 6.51 -11.89 6.59
N ARG A 38 5.42 -11.78 7.38
CA ARG A 38 4.95 -12.88 8.25
C ARG A 38 4.08 -13.90 7.52
N GLU A 39 3.44 -13.51 6.43
CA GLU A 39 2.50 -14.32 5.66
C GLU A 39 3.11 -14.85 4.35
N LEU A 40 4.38 -14.53 4.05
CA LEU A 40 5.04 -15.08 2.87
C LEU A 40 5.14 -16.60 2.99
N ALA A 41 4.60 -17.30 2.00
CA ALA A 41 4.80 -18.73 1.85
C ALA A 41 6.12 -18.99 1.13
N GLU A 42 6.90 -19.95 1.62
CA GLU A 42 8.07 -20.44 0.89
C GLU A 42 7.58 -21.36 -0.24
N VAL A 43 7.98 -21.06 -1.48
CA VAL A 43 7.65 -21.84 -2.67
C VAL A 43 8.93 -22.14 -3.43
N ALA A 44 9.12 -23.41 -3.78
CA ALA A 44 10.19 -23.81 -4.68
C ALA A 44 9.73 -23.57 -6.12
N VAL A 45 10.42 -22.67 -6.83
CA VAL A 45 10.23 -22.47 -8.28
C VAL A 45 11.52 -22.91 -8.97
N ALA A 46 11.44 -24.01 -9.72
CA ALA A 46 12.61 -24.71 -10.25
C ALA A 46 13.63 -25.07 -9.16
N ARG A 47 14.83 -24.45 -9.17
CA ARG A 47 15.89 -24.65 -8.15
C ARG A 47 15.98 -23.51 -7.14
N GLU A 48 15.09 -22.54 -7.21
CA GLU A 48 15.10 -21.37 -6.34
C GLU A 48 14.02 -21.48 -5.26
N ARG A 49 14.39 -21.11 -4.04
CA ARG A 49 13.44 -20.93 -2.93
C ARG A 49 12.99 -19.48 -2.92
N LEU A 50 11.72 -19.26 -3.25
CA LEU A 50 11.11 -17.95 -3.28
C LEU A 50 10.19 -17.78 -2.07
N LEU A 51 10.16 -16.57 -1.51
CA LEU A 51 9.12 -16.16 -0.59
C LEU A 51 8.03 -15.44 -1.40
N VAL A 52 6.83 -16.02 -1.44
CA VAL A 52 5.73 -15.53 -2.28
C VAL A 52 4.60 -15.03 -1.38
N GLY A 53 4.09 -13.85 -1.72
CA GLY A 53 2.87 -13.28 -1.15
C GLY A 53 2.13 -12.52 -2.25
N SER A 54 0.80 -12.44 -2.15
CA SER A 54 0.01 -11.59 -3.06
C SER A 54 0.03 -10.15 -2.56
N TYR A 55 0.16 -9.17 -3.45
CA TYR A 55 0.07 -7.76 -3.10
C TYR A 55 -0.65 -6.97 -4.20
N PRO A 56 -1.59 -6.06 -3.86
CA PRO A 56 -2.05 -5.73 -2.50
C PRO A 56 -2.91 -6.85 -1.89
N LEU A 57 -2.61 -7.22 -0.64
CA LEU A 57 -3.54 -7.94 0.22
C LEU A 57 -4.64 -6.94 0.59
N LEU A 58 -5.70 -6.89 -0.21
CA LEU A 58 -6.94 -6.25 0.18
C LEU A 58 -7.77 -7.32 0.88
N ASP A 59 -7.96 -7.20 2.19
CA ASP A 59 -8.94 -8.00 2.90
C ASP A 59 -10.29 -7.91 2.16
N PRO A 60 -10.86 -9.04 1.67
CA PRO A 60 -12.11 -9.06 0.92
C PRO A 60 -13.28 -8.42 1.67
N CYS A 61 -13.32 -8.55 2.99
CA CYS A 61 -14.34 -7.93 3.84
C CYS A 61 -14.23 -6.41 3.81
N VAL A 62 -13.00 -5.89 3.86
CA VAL A 62 -12.70 -4.46 3.79
C VAL A 62 -12.97 -3.91 2.38
N ALA A 63 -12.62 -4.68 1.35
CA ALA A 63 -12.93 -4.33 -0.04
C ALA A 63 -14.45 -4.23 -0.25
N GLY A 64 -15.25 -5.10 0.37
CA GLY A 64 -16.71 -5.09 0.28
C GLY A 64 -17.38 -3.79 0.77
N CYS A 65 -16.75 -3.04 1.67
CA CYS A 65 -17.26 -1.74 2.15
C CYS A 65 -17.02 -0.59 1.14
N LEU A 66 -16.18 -0.80 0.12
CA LEU A 66 -15.81 0.19 -0.88
C LEU A 66 -16.55 -0.07 -2.20
N SER A 67 -16.91 1.01 -2.90
CA SER A 67 -17.34 0.93 -4.30
C SER A 67 -16.18 0.47 -5.20
N ARG A 68 -16.50 -0.10 -6.37
CA ARG A 68 -15.47 -0.49 -7.37
C ARG A 68 -14.50 0.65 -7.72
N ALA A 69 -15.01 1.88 -7.78
CA ALA A 69 -14.20 3.06 -8.04
C ALA A 69 -13.22 3.36 -6.89
N GLU A 70 -13.68 3.27 -5.65
CA GLU A 70 -12.83 3.45 -4.45
C GLU A 70 -11.80 2.33 -4.34
N GLN A 71 -12.18 1.07 -4.58
CA GLN A 71 -11.27 -0.08 -4.60
C GLN A 71 -10.13 0.13 -5.60
N ALA A 72 -10.44 0.52 -6.84
CA ALA A 72 -9.43 0.76 -7.87
C ALA A 72 -8.46 1.88 -7.47
N VAL A 73 -8.96 2.98 -6.89
CA VAL A 73 -8.12 4.08 -6.42
C VAL A 73 -7.23 3.65 -5.26
N VAL A 74 -7.78 2.94 -4.28
CA VAL A 74 -7.04 2.41 -3.14
C VAL A 74 -5.95 1.45 -3.61
N ALA A 75 -6.25 0.54 -4.54
CA ALA A 75 -5.28 -0.40 -5.10
C ALA A 75 -4.09 0.32 -5.75
N HIS A 76 -4.35 1.30 -6.62
CA HIS A 76 -3.25 2.08 -7.21
C HIS A 76 -2.49 2.91 -6.18
N LEU A 77 -3.18 3.46 -5.17
CA LEU A 77 -2.53 4.19 -4.07
C LEU A 77 -1.62 3.26 -3.25
N MET A 78 -2.03 2.02 -3.01
CA MET A 78 -1.20 1.03 -2.31
C MET A 78 0.01 0.61 -3.15
N ALA A 79 -0.16 0.47 -4.46
CA ALA A 79 0.94 0.28 -5.43
C ALA A 79 1.85 1.51 -5.62
N GLY A 80 1.79 2.50 -4.72
CA GLY A 80 2.69 3.65 -4.74
C GLY A 80 2.24 4.84 -5.60
N ALA A 81 1.19 4.73 -6.42
CA ALA A 81 0.80 5.79 -7.35
C ALA A 81 0.38 7.10 -6.65
N SER A 82 0.64 8.23 -7.32
CA SER A 82 0.16 9.55 -6.89
C SER A 82 -1.26 9.81 -7.37
N CYS A 83 -2.01 10.72 -6.73
CA CYS A 83 -3.37 11.07 -7.19
C CYS A 83 -3.40 11.56 -8.66
N ALA A 84 -2.32 12.19 -9.14
CA ALA A 84 -2.19 12.59 -10.53
C ALA A 84 -2.01 11.40 -11.47
N ALA A 85 -1.16 10.45 -11.12
CA ALA A 85 -0.98 9.21 -11.89
C ALA A 85 -2.28 8.39 -11.92
N ILE A 86 -2.97 8.26 -10.79
CA ILE A 86 -4.26 7.54 -10.69
C ILE A 86 -5.33 8.21 -11.56
N ALA A 87 -5.38 9.54 -11.55
CA ALA A 87 -6.30 10.32 -12.38
C ALA A 87 -6.07 10.02 -13.87
N GLY A 88 -4.81 10.02 -14.31
CA GLY A 88 -4.41 9.66 -15.67
C GLY A 88 -4.78 8.21 -16.03
N LEU A 89 -4.42 7.24 -15.18
CA LEU A 89 -4.72 5.81 -15.40
C LEU A 89 -6.22 5.53 -15.51
N ARG A 90 -7.07 6.32 -14.83
CA ARG A 90 -8.51 6.09 -14.77
C ARG A 90 -9.33 7.01 -15.68
N GLY A 91 -8.69 7.93 -16.40
CA GLY A 91 -9.40 8.93 -17.21
C GLY A 91 -10.33 9.83 -16.39
N THR A 92 -9.93 10.19 -15.17
CA THR A 92 -10.73 11.05 -14.26
C THR A 92 -9.91 12.25 -13.77
N SER A 93 -10.55 13.23 -13.13
CA SER A 93 -9.82 14.37 -12.57
C SER A 93 -9.08 14.02 -11.28
N ARG A 94 -7.99 14.74 -10.98
CA ARG A 94 -7.30 14.67 -9.68
C ARG A 94 -8.23 14.90 -8.49
N ARG A 95 -9.22 15.79 -8.66
CA ARG A 95 -10.22 16.08 -7.62
C ARG A 95 -11.18 14.90 -7.41
N THR A 96 -11.58 14.22 -8.46
CA THR A 96 -12.38 13.00 -8.38
C THR A 96 -11.66 11.91 -7.59
N VAL A 97 -10.37 11.70 -7.89
CA VAL A 97 -9.53 10.76 -7.13
C VAL A 97 -9.41 11.16 -5.66
N ALA A 98 -9.15 12.43 -5.37
CA ALA A 98 -9.07 12.92 -3.99
C ALA A 98 -10.37 12.72 -3.21
N ASN A 99 -11.52 12.99 -3.82
CA ASN A 99 -12.84 12.78 -3.21
C ASN A 99 -13.12 11.29 -2.94
N GLN A 100 -12.72 10.41 -3.86
CA GLN A 100 -12.86 8.96 -3.68
C GLN A 100 -11.95 8.45 -2.55
N LEU A 101 -10.71 8.94 -2.45
CA LEU A 101 -9.84 8.64 -1.32
C LEU A 101 -10.40 9.13 0.01
N GLN A 102 -10.94 10.35 0.05
CA GLN A 102 -11.56 10.89 1.26
C GLN A 102 -12.77 10.06 1.70
N SER A 103 -13.59 9.61 0.75
CA SER A 103 -14.71 8.72 1.01
C SER A 103 -14.23 7.37 1.53
N ALA A 104 -13.23 6.77 0.90
CA ALA A 104 -12.63 5.51 1.35
C ALA A 104 -12.05 5.61 2.76
N TYR A 105 -11.29 6.67 3.06
CA TYR A 105 -10.76 6.94 4.39
C TYR A 105 -11.86 7.01 5.45
N ARG A 106 -12.95 7.73 5.16
CA ARG A 106 -14.11 7.81 6.06
C ARG A 106 -14.76 6.45 6.28
N LYS A 107 -14.98 5.68 5.21
CA LYS A 107 -15.60 4.33 5.29
C LYS A 107 -14.74 3.34 6.08
N LEU A 108 -13.43 3.48 5.99
CA LEU A 108 -12.48 2.56 6.64
C LEU A 108 -12.01 3.04 8.02
N GLY A 109 -12.42 4.24 8.44
CA GLY A 109 -12.04 4.81 9.74
C GLY A 109 -10.57 5.21 9.83
N VAL A 110 -9.90 5.48 8.71
CA VAL A 110 -8.48 5.84 8.65
C VAL A 110 -8.29 7.30 8.28
N ARG A 111 -7.17 7.90 8.70
CA ARG A 111 -6.87 9.32 8.48
C ARG A 111 -5.66 9.57 7.60
N SER A 112 -4.88 8.53 7.33
CA SER A 112 -3.65 8.65 6.56
C SER A 112 -3.43 7.49 5.60
N ARG A 113 -2.57 7.69 4.60
CA ARG A 113 -2.17 6.64 3.66
C ARG A 113 -1.46 5.48 4.36
N ALA A 114 -0.75 5.75 5.46
CA ALA A 114 -0.08 4.73 6.27
C ALA A 114 -1.09 3.93 7.10
N GLU A 115 -2.05 4.59 7.74
CA GLU A 115 -3.16 3.90 8.44
C GLU A 115 -3.99 3.06 7.46
N LEU A 116 -4.25 3.57 6.26
CA LEU A 116 -4.90 2.78 5.21
C LEU A 116 -4.10 1.51 4.90
N ALA A 117 -2.79 1.62 4.73
CA ALA A 117 -1.93 0.46 4.43
C ALA A 117 -1.99 -0.61 5.52
N VAL A 118 -2.01 -0.21 6.80
CA VAL A 118 -2.15 -1.12 7.93
C VAL A 118 -3.57 -1.71 7.99
N ARG A 119 -4.60 -0.90 7.78
CA ARG A 119 -6.01 -1.33 7.88
C ARG A 119 -6.42 -2.36 6.83
N LEU A 120 -5.73 -2.37 5.68
CA LEU A 120 -5.97 -3.31 4.59
C LEU A 120 -5.28 -4.66 4.79
N GLN A 121 -4.31 -4.75 5.71
CA GLN A 121 -3.68 -6.03 6.05
C GLN A 121 -4.74 -6.95 6.69
N PRO A 122 -4.81 -8.22 6.27
CA PRO A 122 -5.71 -9.19 6.88
C PRO A 122 -5.40 -9.33 8.40
N PRO A 123 -6.43 -9.57 9.23
CA PRO A 123 -6.20 -9.93 10.63
C PRO A 123 -5.51 -11.30 10.69
N CYS A 124 -4.49 -11.40 11.54
CA CYS A 124 -3.74 -12.62 11.84
C CYS A 124 -4.66 -13.76 12.30
#